data_AF-G3MJT5-F1
#
_entry.id   AF-G3MJT5-F1
#
_cell.length_a   1.000
_cell.length_b   1.000
_cell.length_c   1.000
_cell.angle_alpha   90.00
_cell.angle_beta   90.00
_cell.angle_gamma   90.00
#
_symmetry.space_group_name_H-M   'P 1'
#
loop_
_entity.id
_entity.type
_entity.pdbx_description
1 polymer ?
#
loop_
_entity_poly.entity_id
_entity_poly.type
_entity_poly.pdbx_seq_one_letter_code
_entity_poly.pdbx_strand_id
1 'polypeptide(L)'
;KLKNLRGKRLAVDLSAWVREQKRMAKTKNVSSVPTRNLFNWCKKLLLEHRIKPFFVLGGQRTGSQQKERKTLVDILGLPCCQIDRKAESVCAFLNEKGTVDGCITEGSDAFLYGAQTVYRKFNIEEEDPEIDEYNISDIEKKADLNRKKLIALNMLVGSDGIPGVGMVTAGQLLKEFGDDDPIKRLRRWTPNEVPEASQDKPSTSGQHKEKRDSTGSACDEGKEGKLELSVRKEMHGQGPHFKKVISEYMDSQTNIQDPGDFKWQS
;
A
#
# COMPACT_ATOMS: atom_id res chain seq x y z
N LYS A 1 -4.47 2.76 22.18
CA LYS A 1 -3.71 3.51 23.21
C LYS A 1 -2.27 3.00 23.25
N LEU A 2 -1.28 3.89 23.41
CA LEU A 2 0.15 3.54 23.35
C LEU A 2 0.60 2.45 24.34
N LYS A 3 0.01 2.42 25.54
CA LYS A 3 0.27 1.36 26.54
C LYS A 3 0.00 -0.07 26.04
N ASN A 4 -0.91 -0.24 25.07
CA ASN A 4 -1.26 -1.55 24.52
C ASN A 4 -0.18 -2.09 23.57
N LEU A 5 0.79 -1.25 23.17
CA LEU A 5 1.89 -1.62 22.29
C LEU A 5 3.14 -2.05 23.07
N ARG A 6 3.04 -2.16 24.40
CA ARG A 6 4.18 -2.47 25.26
C ARG A 6 4.86 -3.77 24.83
N GLY A 7 6.18 -3.72 24.65
CA GLY A 7 6.99 -4.87 24.23
C GLY A 7 6.98 -5.17 22.74
N LYS A 8 6.13 -4.51 21.94
CA LYS A 8 6.07 -4.75 20.49
C LYS A 8 7.32 -4.22 19.78
N ARG A 9 7.74 -4.95 18.76
CA ARG A 9 8.72 -4.54 17.75
C ARG A 9 7.96 -3.84 16.63
N LEU A 10 8.28 -2.59 16.32
CA LEU A 10 7.53 -1.81 15.32
C LEU A 10 8.48 -1.24 14.28
N ALA A 11 8.24 -1.49 12.99
CA ALA A 11 8.96 -0.80 11.92
C ALA A 11 8.41 0.62 11.76
N VAL A 12 9.29 1.62 11.63
CA VAL A 12 8.93 3.04 11.60
C VAL A 12 9.37 3.65 10.29
N ASP A 13 8.44 4.20 9.51
CA ASP A 13 8.77 5.05 8.37
C ASP A 13 9.30 6.41 8.89
N LEU A 14 10.61 6.47 9.11
CA LEU A 14 11.25 7.69 9.61
C LEU A 14 11.18 8.82 8.59
N SER A 15 11.18 8.50 7.29
CA SER A 15 11.04 9.48 6.21
C SER A 15 9.67 10.17 6.26
N ALA A 16 8.60 9.45 6.58
CA ALA A 16 7.26 10.00 6.79
C ALA A 16 7.18 10.79 8.09
N TRP A 17 7.70 10.23 9.18
CA TRP A 17 7.68 10.89 10.48
C TRP A 17 8.37 12.27 10.45
N VAL A 18 9.56 12.37 9.85
CA VAL A 18 10.28 13.67 9.75
C VAL A 18 9.48 14.70 8.93
N ARG A 19 8.82 14.25 7.84
CA ARG A 19 7.96 15.14 7.03
C ARG A 19 6.78 15.65 7.85
N GLU A 20 6.16 14.77 8.62
CA GLU A 20 5.01 15.10 9.45
C GLU A 20 5.38 16.08 10.57
N GLN A 21 6.49 15.86 11.27
CA GLN A 21 6.99 16.79 12.30
C GLN A 21 7.24 18.19 11.75
N LYS A 22 7.88 18.29 10.57
CA LYS A 22 8.10 19.58 9.89
C LYS A 22 6.78 20.24 9.51
N ARG A 23 5.79 19.47 9.03
CA ARG A 23 4.46 19.95 8.68
C ARG A 23 3.73 20.50 9.91
N MET A 24 3.69 19.74 11.01
CA MET A 24 3.06 20.14 12.26
C MET A 24 3.67 21.41 12.84
N ALA A 25 5.00 21.52 12.83
CA ALA A 25 5.70 22.71 13.31
C ALA A 25 5.37 23.95 12.46
N LYS A 26 5.29 23.80 11.13
CA LYS A 26 4.86 24.86 10.22
C LYS A 26 3.42 25.30 10.51
N THR A 27 2.50 24.35 10.73
CA THR A 27 1.10 24.64 11.09
C THR A 27 0.99 25.39 12.42
N LYS A 28 1.81 25.03 13.41
CA LYS A 28 1.83 25.68 14.74
C LYS A 28 2.68 26.95 14.78
N ASN A 29 3.31 27.34 13.67
CA ASN A 29 4.26 28.45 13.58
C ASN A 29 5.39 28.39 14.63
N VAL A 30 5.93 27.18 14.85
CA VAL A 30 7.04 26.94 15.78
C VAL A 30 8.24 26.35 15.04
N SER A 31 9.43 26.49 15.62
CA SER A 31 10.61 25.80 15.10
C SER A 31 10.51 24.30 15.37
N SER A 32 10.64 23.49 14.31
CA SER A 32 10.81 22.04 14.46
C SER A 32 12.29 21.75 14.68
N VAL A 33 12.63 21.01 15.74
CA VAL A 33 13.97 20.44 15.91
C VAL A 33 13.82 18.92 15.84
N PRO A 34 13.85 18.31 14.63
CA PRO A 34 13.56 16.88 14.46
C PRO A 34 14.44 15.98 15.32
N THR A 35 15.69 16.39 15.58
CA THR A 35 16.62 15.69 16.47
C THR A 35 16.11 15.58 17.91
N ARG A 36 15.69 16.71 18.50
CA ARG A 36 15.19 16.74 19.87
C ARG A 36 13.87 15.97 19.98
N ASN A 37 12.99 16.18 19.00
CA ASN A 37 11.71 15.49 18.96
C ASN A 37 11.93 13.98 18.80
N LEU A 38 12.86 13.54 17.94
CA LEU A 38 13.15 12.12 17.77
C LEU A 38 13.77 11.52 19.03
N PHE A 39 14.71 12.22 19.69
CA PHE A 39 15.29 11.75 20.95
C PHE A 39 14.21 11.53 22.01
N ASN A 40 13.35 12.53 22.24
CA ASN A 40 12.24 12.42 23.18
C ASN A 40 11.27 11.31 22.77
N TRP A 41 11.03 11.18 21.46
CA TRP A 41 10.15 10.16 20.89
C TRP A 41 10.68 8.75 21.20
N CYS A 42 11.96 8.51 20.88
CA CYS A 42 12.65 7.27 21.17
C CYS A 42 12.70 6.96 22.66
N LYS A 43 12.97 7.97 23.51
CA LYS A 43 12.97 7.84 24.98
C LYS A 43 11.64 7.28 25.47
N LYS A 44 10.52 7.89 25.06
CA LYS A 44 9.17 7.48 25.47
C LYS A 44 8.83 6.07 24.98
N LEU A 45 9.19 5.73 23.73
CA LEU A 45 8.99 4.37 23.23
C LEU A 45 9.79 3.32 23.96
N LEU A 46 11.10 3.52 24.07
CA LEU A 46 12.03 2.50 24.59
C LEU A 46 11.93 2.35 26.10
N LEU A 47 11.90 3.46 26.84
CA LEU A 47 12.03 3.43 28.30
C LEU A 47 10.67 3.32 29.00
N GLU A 48 9.69 4.09 28.55
CA GLU A 48 8.37 4.14 29.21
C GLU A 48 7.47 3.00 28.72
N HIS A 49 7.44 2.75 27.41
CA HIS A 49 6.56 1.75 26.81
C HIS A 49 7.26 0.46 26.40
N ARG A 50 8.59 0.35 26.50
CA ARG A 50 9.35 -0.87 26.09
C ARG A 50 9.05 -1.30 24.65
N ILE A 51 8.67 -0.37 23.79
CA ILE A 51 8.48 -0.56 22.35
C ILE A 51 9.87 -0.57 21.73
N LYS A 52 10.08 -1.48 20.78
CA LYS A 52 11.34 -1.68 20.07
C LYS A 52 11.19 -1.14 18.63
N PRO A 53 11.60 0.12 18.34
CA PRO A 53 11.40 0.74 17.03
C PRO A 53 12.53 0.43 16.04
N PHE A 54 12.17 -0.01 14.83
CA PHE A 54 13.10 -0.32 13.76
C PHE A 54 12.94 0.74 12.67
N PHE A 55 13.93 1.61 12.48
CA PHE A 55 13.76 2.76 11.60
C PHE A 55 14.09 2.43 10.16
N VAL A 56 13.16 2.72 9.25
CA VAL A 56 13.37 2.60 7.81
C VAL A 56 13.47 3.98 7.18
N LEU A 57 14.59 4.24 6.52
CA LEU A 57 14.83 5.47 5.78
C LEU A 57 14.68 5.20 4.28
N GLY A 58 13.53 5.58 3.72
CA GLY A 58 13.23 5.45 2.30
C GLY A 58 13.42 6.72 1.47
N GLY A 59 13.63 6.51 0.17
CA GLY A 59 13.56 7.50 -0.91
C GLY A 59 14.90 7.81 -1.57
N GLN A 60 14.89 7.93 -2.90
CA GLN A 60 16.01 8.49 -3.68
C GLN A 60 16.08 10.00 -3.45
N ARG A 61 16.97 10.46 -2.57
CA ARG A 61 17.20 11.90 -2.36
C ARG A 61 18.68 12.21 -2.42
N THR A 62 19.03 13.39 -2.90
CA THR A 62 20.40 13.85 -3.01
C THR A 62 20.99 14.20 -1.64
N GLY A 63 22.21 13.70 -1.38
CA GLY A 63 23.21 14.16 -0.42
C GLY A 63 22.77 14.61 0.98
N SER A 64 22.55 15.92 1.14
CA SER A 64 22.50 16.58 2.46
C SER A 64 21.35 16.12 3.35
N GLN A 65 20.14 15.97 2.79
CA GLN A 65 18.96 15.60 3.56
C GLN A 65 18.88 14.11 3.91
N GLN A 66 19.63 13.25 3.21
CA GLN A 66 19.80 11.85 3.62
C GLN A 66 20.83 11.76 4.75
N LYS A 67 21.94 12.50 4.64
CA LYS A 67 23.00 12.52 5.64
C LYS A 67 22.50 12.95 7.02
N GLU A 68 21.72 14.03 7.11
CA GLU A 68 21.13 14.50 8.37
C GLU A 68 20.25 13.44 9.06
N ARG A 69 19.44 12.70 8.30
CA ARG A 69 18.52 11.70 8.86
C ARG A 69 19.24 10.42 9.31
N LYS A 70 20.27 9.99 8.58
CA LYS A 70 21.09 8.85 8.97
C LYS A 70 21.91 9.16 10.23
N THR A 71 22.57 10.32 10.27
CA THR A 71 23.29 10.80 11.45
C THR A 71 22.41 10.83 12.70
N LEU A 72 21.13 11.15 12.54
CA LEU A 72 20.18 11.21 13.65
C LEU A 72 19.96 9.86 14.35
N VAL A 73 19.86 8.78 13.59
CA VAL A 73 19.60 7.45 14.14
C VAL A 73 20.90 6.79 14.58
N ASP A 74 21.98 7.00 13.84
CA ASP A 74 23.32 6.50 14.16
C ASP A 74 23.78 7.03 15.54
N ILE A 75 23.54 8.31 15.85
CA ILE A 75 23.86 8.91 17.16
C ILE A 75 23.09 8.23 18.31
N LEU A 76 21.86 7.79 18.06
CA LEU A 76 21.02 7.17 19.09
C LEU A 76 21.32 5.68 19.30
N GLY A 77 22.15 5.07 18.44
CA GLY A 77 22.47 3.64 18.48
C GLY A 77 21.25 2.74 18.21
N LEU A 78 20.24 3.24 17.50
CA LEU A 78 19.00 2.52 17.24
C LEU A 78 19.06 1.75 15.91
N PRO A 79 18.41 0.57 15.82
CA PRO A 79 18.48 -0.23 14.62
C PRO A 79 17.74 0.46 13.46
N CYS A 80 18.42 0.57 12.33
CA CYS A 80 17.86 1.19 11.14
C CYS A 80 18.39 0.60 9.83
N CYS A 81 17.65 0.83 8.75
CA CYS A 81 18.12 0.58 7.40
C CYS A 81 17.81 1.76 6.48
N GLN A 82 18.63 1.94 5.44
CA GLN A 82 18.42 2.92 4.40
C GLN A 82 18.20 2.20 3.07
N ILE A 83 17.19 2.61 2.32
CA ILE A 83 16.82 2.03 1.04
C ILE A 83 16.47 3.09 -0.02
N ASP A 84 16.80 2.78 -1.27
CA ASP A 84 16.48 3.64 -2.43
C ASP A 84 15.07 3.39 -2.98
N ARG A 85 14.11 3.09 -2.10
CA ARG A 85 12.67 2.85 -2.41
C ARG A 85 11.79 3.46 -1.32
N LYS A 86 10.46 3.33 -1.42
CA LYS A 86 9.54 3.79 -0.36
C LYS A 86 9.80 3.00 0.93
N ALA A 87 9.93 3.69 2.06
CA ALA A 87 10.18 3.06 3.36
C ALA A 87 9.10 2.04 3.74
N GLU A 88 7.84 2.34 3.41
CA GLU A 88 6.69 1.45 3.62
C GLU A 88 6.89 0.05 3.03
N SER A 89 7.66 -0.10 1.95
CA SER A 89 7.94 -1.41 1.34
C SER A 89 8.72 -2.34 2.28
N VAL A 90 9.74 -1.82 2.98
CA VAL A 90 10.52 -2.62 3.95
C VAL A 90 9.77 -2.75 5.27
N CYS A 91 9.06 -1.72 5.72
CA CYS A 91 8.20 -1.86 6.91
C CYS A 91 7.19 -2.99 6.72
N ALA A 92 6.46 -2.98 5.59
CA ALA A 92 5.48 -4.00 5.25
C ALA A 92 6.12 -5.39 5.13
N PHE A 93 7.27 -5.51 4.46
CA PHE A 93 8.00 -6.77 4.35
C PHE A 93 8.38 -7.36 5.72
N LEU A 94 8.95 -6.55 6.61
CA LEU A 94 9.34 -7.00 7.96
C LEU A 94 8.13 -7.44 8.77
N ASN A 95 6.98 -6.79 8.58
CA ASN A 95 5.75 -7.16 9.26
C ASN A 95 5.12 -8.44 8.69
N GLU A 96 5.10 -8.59 7.37
CA GLU A 96 4.64 -9.82 6.70
C GLU A 96 5.49 -11.04 7.06
N LYS A 97 6.80 -10.85 7.28
CA LYS A 97 7.71 -11.91 7.77
C LYS A 97 7.62 -12.18 9.28
N GLY A 98 6.90 -11.36 10.04
CA GLY A 98 6.82 -11.47 11.50
C GLY A 98 8.08 -11.01 12.25
N THR A 99 9.03 -10.36 11.57
CA THR A 99 10.21 -9.74 12.18
C THR A 99 9.83 -8.54 13.05
N VAL A 100 8.76 -7.84 12.68
CA VAL A 100 8.10 -6.81 13.51
C VAL A 100 6.61 -7.10 13.63
N ASP A 101 6.00 -6.59 14.70
CA ASP A 101 4.61 -6.82 15.07
C ASP A 101 3.65 -5.79 14.43
N GLY A 102 4.19 -4.77 13.74
CA GLY A 102 3.42 -3.80 12.97
C GLY A 102 4.27 -2.65 12.42
N CYS A 103 3.64 -1.81 11.60
CA CYS A 103 4.26 -0.67 10.92
C CYS A 103 3.71 0.65 11.45
N ILE A 104 4.56 1.58 11.86
CA ILE A 104 4.19 2.98 12.13
C ILE A 104 4.45 3.80 10.87
N THR A 105 3.37 4.26 10.22
CA THR A 105 3.44 5.12 9.03
C THR A 105 2.12 5.85 8.83
N GLU A 106 2.18 7.09 8.34
CA GLU A 106 1.01 7.83 7.86
C GLU A 106 0.74 7.62 6.36
N GLY A 107 1.65 6.93 5.66
CA GLY A 107 1.51 6.60 4.23
C GLY A 107 0.36 5.62 3.97
N SER A 108 -0.24 5.70 2.79
CA SER A 108 -1.35 4.85 2.35
C SER A 108 -0.91 3.48 1.85
N ASP A 109 0.38 3.31 1.57
CA ASP A 109 0.83 2.24 0.68
C ASP A 109 1.28 0.98 1.43
N ALA A 110 1.41 1.05 2.76
CA ALA A 110 1.85 -0.07 3.60
C ALA A 110 1.08 -1.37 3.34
N PHE A 111 -0.25 -1.33 3.24
CA PHE A 111 -1.06 -2.53 2.95
C PHE A 111 -0.88 -3.03 1.51
N LEU A 112 -0.64 -2.14 0.55
CA LEU A 112 -0.32 -2.55 -0.83
C LEU A 112 1.00 -3.33 -0.89
N TYR A 113 1.97 -2.94 -0.07
CA TYR A 113 3.24 -3.65 0.09
C TYR A 113 3.18 -4.92 0.97
N GLY A 114 2.04 -5.23 1.59
CA GLY A 114 1.82 -6.48 2.33
C GLY A 114 1.81 -6.37 3.87
N ALA A 115 1.80 -5.16 4.43
CA ALA A 115 1.70 -4.99 5.89
C ALA A 115 0.46 -5.72 6.44
N GLN A 116 0.61 -6.33 7.62
CA GLN A 116 -0.46 -7.02 8.34
C GLN A 116 -1.14 -6.08 9.34
N THR A 117 -0.35 -5.25 10.02
CA THR A 117 -0.80 -4.29 11.03
C THR A 117 -0.15 -2.93 10.80
N VAL A 118 -0.96 -1.87 10.72
CA VAL A 118 -0.50 -0.48 10.53
C VAL A 118 -1.03 0.41 11.65
N TYR A 119 -0.13 1.19 12.23
CA TYR A 119 -0.38 2.18 13.26
C TYR A 119 -0.29 3.60 12.67
N ARG A 120 -1.36 4.38 12.82
CA ARG A 120 -1.45 5.79 12.38
C ARG A 120 -1.75 6.73 13.53
N LYS A 121 -1.66 8.03 13.27
CA LYS A 121 -1.77 9.12 14.24
C LYS A 121 -0.82 8.92 15.41
N PHE A 122 0.41 8.52 15.11
CA PHE A 122 1.39 8.17 16.14
C PHE A 122 2.05 9.42 16.75
N ASN A 123 1.25 10.26 17.41
CA ASN A 123 1.68 11.48 18.07
C ASN A 123 1.87 11.25 19.58
N ILE A 124 3.09 10.92 20.00
CA ILE A 124 3.35 10.60 21.42
C ILE A 124 3.69 11.82 22.29
N GLU A 125 3.65 13.05 21.74
CA GLU A 125 3.81 14.27 22.54
C GLU A 125 2.60 14.51 23.46
N GLU A 126 1.46 13.90 23.16
CA GLU A 126 0.26 13.95 24.00
C GLU A 126 0.43 13.11 25.27
N GLU A 127 -0.27 13.51 26.33
CA GLU A 127 -0.25 12.82 27.63
C GLU A 127 -0.86 11.41 27.52
N ASP A 128 -2.00 11.28 26.80
CA ASP A 128 -2.65 9.99 26.51
C ASP A 128 -2.87 9.80 25.00
N PRO A 129 -1.81 9.45 24.25
CA PRO A 129 -1.85 9.42 22.79
C PRO A 129 -2.80 8.34 22.26
N GLU A 130 -3.71 8.78 21.39
CA GLU A 130 -4.60 7.91 20.64
C GLU A 130 -3.89 7.42 19.37
N ILE A 131 -3.96 6.12 19.14
CA ILE A 131 -3.29 5.47 18.02
C ILE A 131 -4.34 4.65 17.31
N ASP A 132 -4.49 4.91 16.02
CA ASP A 132 -5.37 4.14 15.16
C ASP A 132 -4.61 2.87 14.75
N GLU A 133 -5.14 1.71 15.12
CA GLU A 133 -4.65 0.40 14.68
C GLU A 133 -5.53 -0.13 13.54
N TYR A 134 -4.90 -0.50 12.44
CA TYR A 134 -5.54 -1.13 11.29
C TYR A 134 -4.91 -2.50 11.06
N ASN A 135 -5.75 -3.54 10.97
CA ASN A 135 -5.33 -4.90 10.65
C ASN A 135 -5.88 -5.31 9.28
N ILE A 136 -5.07 -5.96 8.45
CA ILE A 136 -5.51 -6.41 7.12
C ILE A 136 -6.67 -7.40 7.22
N SER A 137 -6.69 -8.26 8.24
CA SER A 137 -7.78 -9.20 8.50
C SER A 137 -9.11 -8.50 8.80
N ASP A 138 -9.09 -7.39 9.53
CA ASP A 138 -10.28 -6.57 9.78
C ASP A 138 -10.76 -5.87 8.51
N ILE A 139 -9.83 -5.39 7.68
CA ILE A 139 -10.14 -4.76 6.39
C ILE A 139 -10.80 -5.78 5.46
N GLU A 140 -10.23 -6.98 5.36
CA GLU A 140 -10.79 -8.09 4.59
C GLU A 140 -12.19 -8.46 5.09
N LYS A 141 -12.37 -8.61 6.40
CA LYS A 141 -13.67 -8.99 6.98
C LYS A 141 -14.74 -7.92 6.82
N LYS A 142 -14.41 -6.64 7.00
CA LYS A 142 -15.39 -5.54 7.04
C LYS A 142 -15.66 -4.92 5.67
N ALA A 143 -14.67 -4.94 4.78
CA ALA A 143 -14.75 -4.27 3.48
C ALA A 143 -14.60 -5.22 2.29
N ASP A 144 -14.29 -6.51 2.50
CA ASP A 144 -13.99 -7.47 1.44
C ASP A 144 -12.84 -6.97 0.54
N LEU A 145 -11.81 -6.39 1.17
CA LEU A 145 -10.64 -5.85 0.49
C LEU A 145 -9.36 -6.57 0.93
N ASN A 146 -9.04 -7.66 0.23
CA ASN A 146 -7.73 -8.28 0.33
C ASN A 146 -6.64 -7.45 -0.37
N ARG A 147 -5.37 -7.81 -0.17
CA ARG A 147 -4.22 -7.08 -0.77
C ARG A 147 -4.36 -6.86 -2.28
N LYS A 148 -4.82 -7.86 -3.04
CA LYS A 148 -5.02 -7.74 -4.49
C LYS A 148 -6.11 -6.73 -4.83
N LYS A 149 -7.23 -6.76 -4.10
CA LYS A 149 -8.32 -5.79 -4.25
C LYS A 149 -7.88 -4.37 -3.84
N LEU A 150 -7.03 -4.22 -2.82
CA LEU A 150 -6.45 -2.93 -2.44
C LEU A 150 -5.50 -2.37 -3.52
N ILE A 151 -4.66 -3.22 -4.12
CA ILE A 151 -3.80 -2.82 -5.25
C ILE A 151 -4.65 -2.42 -6.45
N ALA A 152 -5.67 -3.22 -6.78
CA ALA A 152 -6.61 -2.90 -7.85
C ALA A 152 -7.38 -1.59 -7.58
N LEU A 153 -7.77 -1.33 -6.33
CA LEU A 153 -8.41 -0.08 -5.94
C LEU A 153 -7.47 1.12 -6.15
N ASN A 154 -6.20 1.02 -5.74
CA ASN A 154 -5.20 2.06 -6.00
C ASN A 154 -4.94 2.27 -7.50
N MET A 155 -4.98 1.20 -8.29
CA MET A 155 -4.91 1.31 -9.75
C MET A 155 -6.10 2.08 -10.33
N LEU A 156 -7.29 1.96 -9.75
CA LEU A 156 -8.51 2.63 -10.23
C LEU A 156 -8.60 4.08 -9.75
N VAL A 157 -8.27 4.37 -8.48
CA VAL A 157 -8.56 5.67 -7.82
C VAL A 157 -7.34 6.37 -7.23
N GLY A 158 -6.15 5.77 -7.31
CA GLY A 158 -4.92 6.34 -6.76
C GLY A 158 -4.42 7.56 -7.54
N SER A 159 -3.23 8.05 -7.20
CA SER A 159 -2.65 9.23 -7.85
C SER A 159 -2.49 9.09 -9.36
N ASP A 160 -2.17 7.88 -9.81
CA ASP A 160 -2.06 7.50 -11.23
C ASP A 160 -3.29 6.67 -11.69
N GLY A 161 -4.42 6.86 -11.01
CA GLY A 161 -5.68 6.15 -11.27
C GLY A 161 -6.39 6.65 -12.54
N ILE A 162 -7.56 6.08 -12.82
CA ILE A 162 -8.37 6.45 -13.98
C ILE A 162 -9.13 7.74 -13.64
N PRO A 163 -8.98 8.83 -14.42
CA PRO A 163 -9.75 10.05 -14.22
C PRO A 163 -11.27 9.78 -14.18
N GLY A 164 -12.00 10.48 -13.31
CA GLY A 164 -13.45 10.32 -13.18
C GLY A 164 -13.91 9.07 -12.41
N VAL A 165 -13.02 8.13 -12.10
CA VAL A 165 -13.34 6.95 -11.30
C VAL A 165 -13.15 7.25 -9.82
N GLY A 166 -14.26 7.31 -9.09
CA GLY A 166 -14.28 7.46 -7.63
C GLY A 166 -14.30 6.13 -6.87
N MET A 167 -14.14 6.22 -5.54
CA MET A 167 -14.16 5.06 -4.62
C MET A 167 -15.43 4.21 -4.74
N VAL A 168 -16.59 4.83 -4.95
CA VAL A 168 -17.87 4.12 -5.10
C VAL A 168 -17.88 3.28 -6.37
N THR A 169 -17.53 3.89 -7.52
CA THR A 169 -17.45 3.23 -8.81
C THR A 169 -16.43 2.10 -8.80
N ALA A 170 -15.24 2.35 -8.26
CA ALA A 170 -14.19 1.34 -8.14
C ALA A 170 -14.62 0.17 -7.23
N GLY A 171 -15.27 0.47 -6.09
CA GLY A 171 -15.79 -0.57 -5.20
C GLY A 171 -16.90 -1.41 -5.83
N GLN A 172 -17.78 -0.81 -6.65
CA GLN A 172 -18.79 -1.54 -7.41
C GLN A 172 -18.14 -2.43 -8.48
N LEU A 173 -17.15 -1.92 -9.20
CA LEU A 173 -16.41 -2.69 -10.20
C LEU A 173 -15.69 -3.90 -9.57
N LEU A 174 -15.02 -3.71 -8.44
CA LEU A 174 -14.35 -4.82 -7.73
C LEU A 174 -15.35 -5.87 -7.21
N LYS A 175 -16.58 -5.47 -6.88
CA LYS A 175 -17.65 -6.42 -6.56
C LYS A 175 -18.16 -7.17 -7.80
N GLU A 176 -18.25 -6.50 -8.95
CA GLU A 176 -18.64 -7.10 -10.22
C GLU A 176 -17.62 -8.15 -10.70
N PHE A 177 -16.33 -7.99 -10.36
CA PHE A 177 -15.31 -9.01 -10.61
C PHE A 177 -15.54 -10.31 -9.83
N GLY A 178 -16.30 -10.27 -8.72
CA GLY A 178 -16.58 -11.45 -7.90
C GLY A 178 -15.30 -12.12 -7.39
N ASP A 179 -15.14 -13.41 -7.70
CA ASP A 179 -13.99 -14.23 -7.31
C ASP A 179 -12.81 -14.14 -8.30
N ASP A 180 -12.95 -13.41 -9.40
CA ASP A 180 -11.86 -13.21 -10.36
C ASP A 180 -10.68 -12.49 -9.72
N ASP A 181 -9.47 -12.84 -10.16
CA ASP A 181 -8.27 -12.10 -9.75
C ASP A 181 -8.29 -10.68 -10.34
N PRO A 182 -8.50 -9.63 -9.51
CA PRO A 182 -8.67 -8.27 -10.02
C PRO A 182 -7.39 -7.75 -10.68
N ILE A 183 -6.22 -8.25 -10.26
CA ILE A 183 -4.93 -7.88 -10.84
C ILE A 183 -4.80 -8.45 -12.24
N LYS A 184 -5.19 -9.71 -12.45
CA LYS A 184 -5.18 -10.32 -13.79
C LYS A 184 -6.17 -9.63 -14.72
N ARG A 185 -7.37 -9.30 -14.22
CA ARG A 185 -8.41 -8.63 -15.02
C ARG A 185 -7.97 -7.25 -15.47
N LEU A 186 -7.52 -6.40 -14.54
CA LEU A 186 -7.00 -5.07 -14.87
C LEU A 186 -5.74 -5.10 -15.74
N ARG A 187 -4.85 -6.09 -15.57
CA ARG A 187 -3.63 -6.23 -16.39
C ARG A 187 -3.92 -6.42 -17.89
N ARG A 188 -5.09 -6.97 -18.23
CA ARG A 188 -5.53 -7.18 -19.63
C ARG A 188 -6.05 -5.89 -20.27
N TRP A 189 -6.38 -4.87 -19.49
CA TRP A 189 -6.92 -3.63 -20.05
C TRP A 189 -5.85 -2.93 -20.89
N THR A 190 -6.16 -2.73 -22.17
CA THR A 190 -5.32 -1.95 -23.09
C THR A 190 -6.02 -0.64 -23.43
N PRO A 191 -5.30 0.50 -23.45
CA PRO A 191 -5.91 1.80 -23.73
C PRO A 191 -6.51 1.97 -25.12
N ASN A 192 -6.18 1.10 -26.07
CA ASN A 192 -6.55 1.25 -27.49
C ASN A 192 -7.51 0.16 -27.99
N GLU A 193 -7.90 -0.81 -27.17
CA GLU A 193 -9.01 -1.71 -27.50
C GLU A 193 -10.28 -1.12 -26.90
N VAL A 194 -11.04 -0.40 -27.72
CA VAL A 194 -12.44 -0.10 -27.40
C VAL A 194 -13.21 -1.40 -27.64
N PRO A 195 -13.91 -1.95 -26.63
CA PRO A 195 -14.78 -3.10 -26.87
C PRO A 195 -15.89 -2.64 -27.81
N GLU A 196 -15.96 -3.20 -29.01
CA GLU A 196 -17.14 -3.06 -29.84
C GLU A 196 -18.32 -3.56 -29.02
N ALA A 197 -19.27 -2.66 -28.73
CA ALA A 197 -20.52 -3.06 -28.13
C ALA A 197 -21.15 -4.10 -29.05
N SER A 198 -21.34 -5.33 -28.56
CA SER A 198 -22.13 -6.33 -29.25
C SER A 198 -23.50 -5.74 -29.51
N GLN A 199 -23.74 -5.29 -30.75
CA GLN A 199 -25.07 -4.90 -31.18
C GLN A 199 -25.90 -6.17 -31.24
N ASP A 200 -26.83 -6.31 -30.30
CA ASP A 200 -27.94 -7.23 -30.43
C ASP A 200 -28.71 -6.85 -31.71
N LYS A 201 -28.46 -7.57 -32.81
CA LYS A 201 -29.31 -7.51 -34.00
C LYS A 201 -30.56 -8.36 -33.74
N PRO A 202 -31.77 -7.87 -34.10
CA PRO A 202 -32.97 -8.67 -33.99
C PRO A 202 -32.89 -9.87 -34.94
N SER A 203 -33.19 -11.04 -34.40
CA SER A 203 -33.24 -12.32 -35.08
C SER A 203 -34.12 -12.25 -36.33
N THR A 204 -33.54 -12.55 -37.49
CA THR A 204 -34.28 -13.07 -38.65
C THR A 204 -33.81 -14.49 -38.93
N SER A 205 -34.81 -15.35 -39.09
CA SER A 205 -34.77 -16.81 -39.26
C SER A 205 -33.89 -17.30 -40.40
N GLY A 206 -33.19 -18.43 -40.17
CA GLY A 206 -32.60 -19.25 -41.24
C GLY A 206 -31.81 -20.42 -40.69
N GLN A 207 -32.32 -21.64 -40.88
CA GLN A 207 -31.71 -22.91 -40.50
C GLN A 207 -30.44 -23.20 -41.32
N HIS A 208 -29.41 -23.84 -40.72
CA HIS A 208 -28.83 -25.12 -41.15
C HIS A 208 -27.69 -25.58 -40.20
N LYS A 209 -27.65 -26.89 -39.94
CA LYS A 209 -26.72 -27.63 -39.07
C LYS A 209 -25.33 -27.79 -39.72
N GLU A 210 -24.27 -27.79 -38.90
CA GLU A 210 -23.22 -28.83 -38.96
C GLU A 210 -22.38 -28.89 -37.66
N LYS A 211 -22.16 -30.11 -37.17
CA LYS A 211 -21.36 -30.46 -35.97
C LYS A 211 -19.88 -30.54 -36.34
N ARG A 212 -18.99 -30.05 -35.47
CA ARG A 212 -17.64 -30.63 -35.25
C ARG A 212 -17.27 -30.57 -33.77
N ASP A 213 -16.91 -31.72 -33.24
CA ASP A 213 -16.29 -31.90 -31.94
C ASP A 213 -14.83 -31.42 -31.98
N SER A 214 -14.44 -30.63 -30.99
CA SER A 214 -13.04 -30.57 -30.55
C SER A 214 -13.00 -30.12 -29.09
N THR A 215 -12.56 -31.04 -28.24
CA THR A 215 -12.23 -30.85 -26.83
C THR A 215 -11.16 -29.77 -26.67
N GLY A 216 -11.56 -28.63 -26.12
CA GLY A 216 -10.67 -27.59 -25.61
C GLY A 216 -11.24 -27.11 -24.28
N SER A 217 -10.47 -27.26 -23.21
CA SER A 217 -10.81 -26.80 -21.87
C SER A 217 -10.90 -25.27 -21.87
N ALA A 218 -12.11 -24.73 -22.04
CA ALA A 218 -12.38 -23.31 -21.95
C ALA A 218 -12.34 -22.90 -20.47
N CYS A 219 -11.33 -22.13 -20.10
CA CYS A 219 -11.37 -21.32 -18.90
C CYS A 219 -12.52 -20.31 -19.10
N ASP A 220 -13.48 -20.29 -18.20
CA ASP A 220 -14.69 -19.46 -18.27
C ASP A 220 -14.30 -17.97 -18.42
N GLU A 221 -14.46 -17.43 -19.63
CA GLU A 221 -14.20 -16.02 -19.94
C GLU A 221 -15.39 -15.21 -19.43
N GLY A 222 -15.30 -14.73 -18.18
CA GLY A 222 -16.33 -13.88 -17.59
C GLY A 222 -16.63 -12.68 -18.49
N LYS A 223 -17.87 -12.60 -18.98
CA LYS A 223 -18.36 -11.49 -19.82
C LYS A 223 -18.07 -10.14 -19.14
N GLU A 224 -17.59 -9.16 -19.92
CA GLU A 224 -17.43 -7.79 -19.43
C GLU A 224 -18.81 -7.18 -19.14
N GLY A 225 -19.03 -6.69 -17.92
CA GLY A 225 -20.28 -6.02 -17.59
C GLY A 225 -20.28 -4.56 -18.00
N LYS A 226 -21.47 -3.95 -17.96
CA LYS A 226 -21.70 -2.57 -18.43
C LYS A 226 -20.85 -1.53 -17.67
N LEU A 227 -20.56 -1.79 -16.39
CA LEU A 227 -19.76 -0.89 -15.57
C LEU A 227 -18.28 -0.95 -15.95
N GLU A 228 -17.73 -2.15 -16.16
CA GLU A 228 -16.35 -2.33 -16.64
C GLU A 228 -16.13 -1.59 -17.96
N LEU A 229 -17.06 -1.74 -18.92
CA LEU A 229 -17.02 -1.02 -20.19
C LEU A 229 -17.06 0.51 -20.01
N SER A 230 -17.88 1.01 -19.09
CA SER A 230 -17.96 2.45 -18.78
C SER A 230 -16.64 2.97 -18.22
N VAL A 231 -16.06 2.25 -17.25
CA VAL A 231 -14.77 2.61 -16.63
C VAL A 231 -13.63 2.57 -17.66
N ARG A 232 -13.62 1.57 -18.55
CA ARG A 232 -12.61 1.47 -19.62
C ARG A 232 -12.66 2.67 -20.59
N LYS A 233 -13.83 3.27 -20.84
CA LYS A 233 -13.96 4.44 -21.73
C LYS A 233 -13.32 5.70 -21.14
N GLU A 234 -13.35 5.86 -19.83
CA GLU A 234 -12.71 6.98 -19.11
C GLU A 234 -11.17 6.96 -19.20
N MET A 235 -10.57 5.85 -19.65
CA MET A 235 -9.12 5.75 -19.84
C MET A 235 -8.60 6.63 -20.99
N HIS A 236 -9.45 7.08 -21.92
CA HIS A 236 -9.11 8.04 -23.00
C HIS A 236 -7.75 7.83 -23.71
N GLY A 237 -7.35 6.58 -23.98
CA GLY A 237 -6.06 6.27 -24.61
C GLY A 237 -4.83 6.41 -23.70
N GLN A 238 -4.99 6.93 -22.48
CA GLN A 238 -4.01 6.85 -21.40
C GLN A 238 -4.26 5.57 -20.61
N GLY A 239 -3.53 4.52 -20.97
CA GLY A 239 -3.53 3.31 -20.16
C GLY A 239 -2.87 3.66 -18.84
N PRO A 240 -3.55 3.47 -17.69
CA PRO A 240 -2.86 3.60 -16.42
C PRO A 240 -1.66 2.64 -16.44
N HIS A 241 -0.58 3.04 -15.78
CA HIS A 241 0.63 2.22 -15.70
C HIS A 241 0.43 1.00 -14.78
N PHE A 242 -0.68 0.29 -14.96
CA PHE A 242 -1.08 -0.92 -14.26
C PHE A 242 0.07 -1.92 -14.17
N LYS A 243 0.80 -2.17 -15.27
CA LYS A 243 1.96 -3.06 -15.24
C LYS A 243 3.06 -2.58 -14.29
N LYS A 244 3.33 -1.28 -14.23
CA LYS A 244 4.32 -0.67 -13.33
C LYS A 244 3.85 -0.73 -11.89
N VAL A 245 2.59 -0.35 -11.62
CA VAL A 245 1.99 -0.38 -10.27
C VAL A 245 1.94 -1.81 -9.73
N ILE A 246 1.52 -2.77 -10.56
CA ILE A 246 1.51 -4.19 -10.20
C ILE A 246 2.93 -4.65 -9.86
N SER A 247 3.94 -4.34 -10.69
CA SER A 247 5.31 -4.74 -10.42
C SER A 247 5.87 -4.06 -9.17
N GLU A 248 5.55 -2.78 -8.94
CA GLU A 248 5.93 -2.06 -7.72
C GLU A 248 5.43 -2.75 -6.46
N TYR A 249 4.15 -3.14 -6.40
CA TYR A 249 3.57 -3.67 -5.16
C TYR A 249 3.66 -5.19 -5.02
N MET A 250 3.55 -5.94 -6.12
CA MET A 250 3.61 -7.42 -6.09
C MET A 250 5.05 -7.94 -6.06
N ASP A 251 5.98 -7.27 -6.74
CA ASP A 251 7.38 -7.73 -6.84
C ASP A 251 8.32 -7.01 -5.85
N SER A 252 7.80 -6.07 -5.05
CA SER A 252 8.55 -5.23 -4.09
C SER A 252 9.50 -6.01 -3.19
N GLN A 253 9.15 -7.24 -2.84
CA GLN A 253 9.83 -8.04 -1.83
C GLN A 253 10.96 -8.92 -2.35
N THR A 254 11.10 -9.06 -3.67
CA THR A 254 12.05 -10.00 -4.31
C THR A 254 13.52 -9.69 -4.06
N ASN A 255 13.84 -8.45 -3.65
CA ASN A 255 15.20 -7.95 -3.50
C ASN A 255 15.42 -7.18 -2.19
N ILE A 256 14.54 -7.34 -1.20
CA ILE A 256 14.81 -6.82 0.14
C ILE A 256 15.74 -7.84 0.78
N GLN A 257 17.03 -7.50 0.87
CA GLN A 257 17.94 -8.25 1.75
C GLN A 257 17.30 -8.25 3.12
N ASP A 258 16.96 -9.44 3.64
CA ASP A 258 16.56 -9.58 5.04
C ASP A 258 17.65 -8.88 5.83
N PRO A 259 17.34 -7.78 6.50
CA PRO A 259 18.37 -6.90 7.03
C PRO A 259 19.12 -7.50 8.25
N GLY A 260 19.07 -8.83 8.38
CA GLY A 260 19.73 -9.67 9.36
C GLY A 260 18.89 -9.83 10.61
N ASP A 261 19.32 -10.74 11.48
CA ASP A 261 18.91 -10.77 12.88
C ASP A 261 19.31 -9.44 13.52
N PHE A 262 18.43 -8.43 13.41
CA PHE A 262 18.58 -7.21 14.18
C PHE A 262 18.49 -7.57 15.66
N LYS A 263 19.65 -7.70 16.28
CA LYS A 263 19.76 -7.77 17.73
C LYS A 263 19.38 -6.40 18.26
N TRP A 264 18.11 -6.27 18.65
CA TRP A 264 17.69 -5.32 19.67
C TRP A 264 18.61 -5.56 20.86
N GLN A 265 19.64 -4.72 21.04
CA GLN A 265 20.52 -4.87 22.20
C GLN A 265 19.63 -4.85 23.45
N SER A 266 19.76 -5.92 24.23
CA SER A 266 18.93 -6.26 25.39
C SER A 266 19.11 -5.28 26.52
#